data_AF-A0A560GVJ1-F1
#
_entry.id   AF-A0A560GVJ1-F1
#
_cell.length_a   1.000
_cell.length_b   1.000
_cell.length_c   1.000
_cell.angle_alpha   90.00
_cell.angle_beta   90.00
_cell.angle_gamma   90.00
#
_symmetry.space_group_name_H-M   'P 1'
#
loop_
_entity.id
_entity.type
_entity.pdbx_description
1 polymer ?
#
loop_
_entity_poly.entity_id
_entity_poly.type
_entity_poly.pdbx_seq_one_letter_code
_entity_poly.pdbx_strand_id
1 'polypeptide(L)'
;MHDDHDHSHGDGCCGGHDHQPAAHDPATVRQVDIPDRSDAPILVEVTRGAMVESRHRGRVVVVDAGARVVAHWGDVDGLVYPRSSNKALQAIPLIESGAADAYAVTDEELALACASHQGEAMHTERVAAWLDRLGLSVDDLECGAHLPTHEPTAAALLAAGQKPTALHNNCSGKHTGFLAVAKHKGEKLAGYVRYQHPVQQRILGVIEQVTGHDLSRAPWGVDGCSIPTIGLPLGALALGMARLADPDSLPDRRAAAVLRLRRAWGKHPELVGGTGNFDTDVMRAANSAVLLKSGAEGVCCAVLPEHGLGIALKIEDGAPRAAGPAMAAVLKRLGVLPDTVWDGVAHLAVAPVTSRRGDTVGEIRPTAAAAG
;
A
#
# COMPACT_ATOMS: atom_id res chain seq x y z
N MET A 1 -11.97 -55.80 -30.86
CA MET A 1 -10.78 -54.96 -31.11
C MET A 1 -11.17 -53.54 -30.76
N HIS A 2 -10.57 -53.04 -29.67
CA HIS A 2 -10.43 -51.65 -29.23
C HIS A 2 -11.68 -50.82 -28.94
N ASP A 3 -11.72 -49.98 -27.93
CA ASP A 3 -10.99 -49.83 -26.67
C ASP A 3 -11.82 -48.82 -25.87
N ASP A 4 -12.08 -49.12 -24.60
CA ASP A 4 -12.61 -48.16 -23.63
C ASP A 4 -11.52 -47.16 -23.27
N HIS A 5 -11.78 -45.86 -23.44
CA HIS A 5 -10.97 -44.82 -22.81
C HIS A 5 -11.82 -43.88 -21.96
N ASP A 6 -11.77 -44.22 -20.67
CA ASP A 6 -12.04 -43.41 -19.50
C ASP A 6 -11.20 -42.11 -19.53
N HIS A 7 -11.85 -40.96 -19.43
CA HIS A 7 -11.19 -39.66 -19.32
C HIS A 7 -11.20 -39.23 -17.86
N SER A 8 -10.13 -39.61 -17.14
CA SER A 8 -9.77 -39.02 -15.86
C SER A 8 -9.29 -37.57 -16.06
N HIS A 9 -10.00 -36.60 -15.50
CA HIS A 9 -9.52 -35.22 -15.38
C HIS A 9 -8.45 -35.14 -14.28
N GLY A 10 -7.20 -34.95 -14.69
CA GLY A 10 -6.09 -34.65 -13.79
C GLY A 10 -6.08 -33.18 -13.38
N ASP A 11 -6.26 -32.94 -12.08
CA ASP A 11 -5.88 -31.70 -11.42
C ASP A 11 -4.37 -31.47 -11.53
N GLY A 12 -3.96 -30.35 -12.15
CA GLY A 12 -2.53 -30.02 -12.20
C GLY A 12 -2.17 -28.96 -13.24
N CYS A 13 -2.52 -27.71 -13.01
CA CYS A 13 -1.88 -26.59 -13.70
C CYS A 13 -1.76 -25.35 -12.79
N CYS A 14 -0.96 -25.48 -11.73
CA CYS A 14 -0.27 -24.35 -11.14
C CYS A 14 1.08 -24.24 -11.87
N GLY A 15 1.12 -23.49 -12.97
CA GLY A 15 2.37 -23.14 -13.65
C GLY A 15 3.21 -22.26 -12.75
N GLY A 16 4.06 -22.87 -11.92
CA GLY A 16 5.13 -22.18 -11.23
C GLY A 16 6.20 -21.80 -12.24
N HIS A 17 6.35 -20.50 -12.51
CA HIS A 17 7.61 -20.02 -13.06
C HIS A 17 8.65 -20.19 -11.96
N ASP A 18 9.52 -21.19 -12.11
CA ASP A 18 10.73 -21.32 -11.33
C ASP A 18 11.61 -20.10 -11.65
N HIS A 19 11.55 -19.08 -10.79
CA HIS A 19 12.62 -18.10 -10.71
C HIS A 19 13.87 -18.87 -10.26
N GLN A 20 14.69 -19.31 -11.21
CA GLN A 20 16.01 -19.83 -10.89
C GLN A 20 16.72 -18.76 -10.06
N PRO A 21 17.08 -19.06 -8.79
CA PRO A 21 17.71 -18.07 -7.95
C PRO A 21 19.15 -17.93 -8.44
N ALA A 22 19.41 -16.96 -9.30
CA ALA A 22 20.71 -16.31 -9.25
C ALA A 22 20.86 -15.84 -7.80
N ALA A 23 21.92 -16.29 -7.13
CA ALA A 23 22.21 -15.88 -5.77
C ALA A 23 22.36 -14.35 -5.76
N HIS A 24 21.28 -13.64 -5.45
CA HIS A 24 21.27 -12.19 -5.31
C HIS A 24 21.97 -11.85 -4.00
N ASP A 25 23.29 -11.77 -4.06
CA ASP A 25 24.11 -11.19 -3.01
C ASP A 25 23.70 -9.72 -2.83
N PRO A 26 23.27 -9.27 -1.64
CA PRO A 26 22.98 -7.86 -1.38
C PRO A 26 24.17 -6.93 -1.69
N ALA A 27 25.40 -7.44 -1.80
CA ALA A 27 26.56 -6.69 -2.29
C ALA A 27 26.54 -6.40 -3.82
N THR A 28 25.60 -6.98 -4.57
CA THR A 28 25.46 -6.82 -6.03
C THR A 28 24.23 -6.03 -6.46
N VAL A 29 23.61 -5.25 -5.55
CA VAL A 29 22.51 -4.35 -5.92
C VAL A 29 23.03 -3.34 -6.93
N ARG A 30 22.58 -3.48 -8.19
CA ARG A 30 22.92 -2.53 -9.25
C ARG A 30 22.31 -1.18 -8.87
N GLN A 31 23.16 -0.17 -8.70
CA GLN A 31 22.69 1.20 -8.56
C GLN A 31 21.91 1.58 -9.83
N VAL A 32 20.62 1.90 -9.65
CA VAL A 32 19.76 2.44 -10.69
C VAL A 32 19.38 3.84 -10.26
N ASP A 33 19.86 4.83 -11.00
CA ASP A 33 19.47 6.21 -10.77
C ASP A 33 18.03 6.37 -11.29
N ILE A 34 17.14 6.88 -10.43
CA ILE A 34 15.84 7.37 -10.88
C ILE A 34 16.11 8.75 -11.50
N PRO A 35 15.92 8.94 -12.82
CA PRO A 35 16.29 10.18 -13.46
C PRO A 35 15.51 11.36 -12.86
N ASP A 36 16.19 12.51 -12.74
CA ASP A 36 15.53 13.78 -12.46
C ASP A 36 14.69 14.17 -13.69
N ARG A 37 13.36 14.16 -13.55
CA ARG A 37 12.41 14.34 -14.66
C ARG A 37 11.79 15.74 -14.57
N SER A 38 12.45 16.70 -15.22
CA SER A 38 12.03 18.11 -15.22
C SER A 38 10.65 18.38 -15.85
N ASP A 39 10.04 17.38 -16.48
CA ASP A 39 8.70 17.42 -17.09
C ASP A 39 7.56 17.11 -16.11
N ALA A 40 7.83 16.66 -14.88
CA ALA A 40 6.79 16.45 -13.88
C ALA A 40 6.11 17.78 -13.50
N PRO A 41 4.78 17.94 -13.67
CA PRO A 41 4.10 19.18 -13.35
C PRO A 41 4.13 19.49 -11.86
N ILE A 42 4.04 20.77 -11.51
CA ILE A 42 3.84 21.19 -10.11
C ILE A 42 2.41 20.84 -9.74
N LEU A 43 2.22 19.87 -8.85
CA LEU A 43 0.89 19.42 -8.42
C LEU A 43 0.39 20.18 -7.20
N VAL A 44 1.30 20.58 -6.29
CA VAL A 44 0.96 21.24 -5.03
C VAL A 44 1.87 22.44 -4.78
N GLU A 45 1.28 23.52 -4.28
CA GLU A 45 1.98 24.70 -3.78
C GLU A 45 1.75 24.85 -2.27
N VAL A 46 2.76 25.34 -1.57
CA VAL A 46 2.65 25.80 -0.18
C VAL A 46 2.80 27.31 -0.19
N THR A 47 1.86 28.01 0.41
CA THR A 47 1.88 29.46 0.52
C THR A 47 2.19 29.91 1.94
N ARG A 48 2.71 31.13 2.05
CA ARG A 48 2.73 31.90 3.29
C ARG A 48 2.33 33.34 2.97
N GLY A 49 1.23 33.80 3.54
CA GLY A 49 0.56 35.02 3.10
C GLY A 49 0.20 34.92 1.61
N ALA A 50 0.55 35.95 0.84
CA ALA A 50 0.27 36.01 -0.60
C ALA A 50 1.31 35.31 -1.49
N MET A 51 2.40 34.78 -0.92
CA MET A 51 3.52 34.23 -1.69
C MET A 51 3.51 32.70 -1.69
N VAL A 52 3.80 32.09 -2.84
CA VAL A 52 4.16 30.67 -2.94
C VAL A 52 5.56 30.47 -2.37
N GLU A 53 5.65 29.77 -1.25
CA GLU A 53 6.90 29.45 -0.52
C GLU A 53 7.53 28.16 -1.03
N SER A 54 6.73 27.15 -1.41
CA SER A 54 7.24 25.87 -1.91
C SER A 54 6.38 25.29 -3.02
N ARG A 55 6.99 24.44 -3.85
CA ARG A 55 6.36 23.72 -4.95
C ARG A 55 6.73 22.25 -4.90
N HIS A 56 5.73 21.40 -5.03
CA HIS A 56 5.89 19.97 -5.08
C HIS A 56 5.49 19.47 -6.47
N ARG A 57 6.48 18.97 -7.21
CA ARG A 57 6.27 18.30 -8.49
C ARG A 57 5.84 16.87 -8.27
N GLY A 58 5.02 16.34 -9.16
CA GLY A 58 4.61 14.96 -9.07
C GLY A 58 4.08 14.38 -10.36
N ARG A 59 3.99 13.05 -10.35
CA ARG A 59 3.48 12.24 -11.44
C ARG A 59 2.26 11.47 -10.95
N VAL A 60 1.25 11.36 -11.79
CA VAL A 60 0.00 10.66 -11.49
C VAL A 60 -0.43 9.87 -12.71
N VAL A 61 -0.91 8.64 -12.51
CA VAL A 61 -1.46 7.81 -13.57
C VAL A 61 -2.76 7.18 -13.09
N VAL A 62 -3.79 7.24 -13.92
CA VAL A 62 -5.09 6.61 -13.74
C VAL A 62 -5.24 5.55 -14.82
N VAL A 63 -5.50 4.31 -14.42
CA VAL A 63 -5.53 3.14 -15.31
C VAL A 63 -6.79 2.34 -15.03
N ASP A 64 -7.41 1.77 -16.07
CA ASP A 64 -8.48 0.76 -15.89
C ASP A 64 -7.92 -0.67 -15.81
N ALA A 65 -8.73 -1.64 -15.37
CA ALA A 65 -8.27 -3.02 -15.22
C ALA A 65 -7.83 -3.69 -16.55
N GLY A 66 -8.24 -3.12 -17.69
CA GLY A 66 -7.80 -3.48 -19.04
C GLY A 66 -6.46 -2.87 -19.46
N ALA A 67 -5.73 -2.22 -18.55
CA ALA A 67 -4.45 -1.56 -18.77
C ALA A 67 -4.48 -0.31 -19.67
N ARG A 68 -5.65 0.28 -19.91
CA ARG A 68 -5.74 1.55 -20.62
C ARG A 68 -5.50 2.70 -19.64
N VAL A 69 -4.57 3.59 -20.00
CA VAL A 69 -4.36 4.86 -19.30
C VAL A 69 -5.55 5.78 -19.57
N VAL A 70 -6.30 6.12 -18.53
CA VAL A 70 -7.47 7.01 -18.58
C VAL A 70 -7.05 8.47 -18.49
N ALA A 71 -6.08 8.76 -17.61
CA ALA A 71 -5.49 10.07 -17.44
C ALA A 71 -4.08 9.93 -16.87
N HIS A 72 -3.20 10.90 -17.16
CA HIS A 72 -1.90 10.97 -16.51
C HIS A 72 -1.39 12.41 -16.45
N TRP A 73 -0.48 12.65 -15.51
CA TRP A 73 0.26 13.89 -15.32
C TRP A 73 1.72 13.53 -15.18
N GLY A 74 2.54 14.06 -16.08
CA GLY A 74 3.93 13.65 -16.20
C GLY A 74 4.08 12.21 -16.70
N ASP A 75 5.27 11.66 -16.45
CA ASP A 75 5.72 10.38 -16.97
C ASP A 75 5.10 9.16 -16.25
N VAL A 76 4.63 8.20 -17.05
CA VAL A 76 3.96 6.97 -16.62
C VAL A 76 4.96 5.83 -16.36
N ASP A 77 6.08 5.83 -17.08
CA ASP A 77 7.00 4.68 -17.15
C ASP A 77 8.12 4.74 -16.11
N GLY A 78 8.37 5.91 -15.54
CA GLY A 78 9.46 6.10 -14.60
C GLY A 78 9.26 5.30 -13.33
N LEU A 79 10.33 4.62 -12.93
CA LEU A 79 10.33 3.72 -11.79
C LEU A 79 10.02 4.47 -10.49
N VAL A 80 9.27 3.80 -9.63
CA VAL A 80 9.03 4.19 -8.24
C VAL A 80 9.21 2.97 -7.35
N TYR A 81 9.68 3.19 -6.13
CA TYR A 81 9.41 2.24 -5.05
C TYR A 81 8.00 2.54 -4.52
N PRO A 82 7.04 1.60 -4.57
CA PRO A 82 5.68 1.84 -4.04
C PRO A 82 5.69 2.09 -2.53
N ARG A 83 6.73 1.61 -1.84
CA ARG A 83 6.80 1.61 -0.38
C ARG A 83 5.51 0.95 0.16
N SER A 84 4.90 1.57 1.17
CA SER A 84 3.69 1.03 1.78
C SER A 84 2.41 1.17 0.94
N SER A 85 2.43 1.82 -0.22
CA SER A 85 1.20 2.05 -1.01
C SER A 85 0.65 0.77 -1.65
N ASN A 86 1.48 -0.27 -1.81
CA ASN A 86 1.08 -1.54 -2.44
C ASN A 86 0.79 -2.68 -1.45
N LYS A 87 0.63 -2.39 -0.15
CA LYS A 87 0.45 -3.43 0.89
C LYS A 87 -0.74 -4.35 0.65
N ALA A 88 -1.80 -3.86 0.03
CA ALA A 88 -2.92 -4.71 -0.37
C ALA A 88 -2.48 -5.83 -1.33
N LEU A 89 -1.55 -5.55 -2.26
CA LEU A 89 -0.96 -6.60 -3.12
C LEU A 89 -0.15 -7.60 -2.28
N GLN A 90 0.61 -7.11 -1.30
CA GLN A 90 1.43 -7.95 -0.41
C GLN A 90 0.60 -8.85 0.51
N ALA A 91 -0.66 -8.48 0.80
CA ALA A 91 -1.56 -9.23 1.67
C ALA A 91 -2.36 -10.32 0.93
N ILE A 92 -2.44 -10.30 -0.41
CA ILE A 92 -3.14 -11.34 -1.20
C ILE A 92 -2.68 -12.77 -0.85
N PRO A 93 -1.37 -13.07 -0.71
CA PRO A 93 -0.91 -14.40 -0.32
C PRO A 93 -1.47 -14.92 1.01
N LEU A 94 -1.84 -14.04 1.96
CA LEU A 94 -2.44 -14.44 3.24
C LEU A 94 -3.74 -15.19 3.03
N ILE A 95 -4.57 -14.72 2.10
CA ILE A 95 -5.84 -15.36 1.77
C ILE A 95 -5.61 -16.50 0.78
N GLU A 96 -4.88 -16.23 -0.32
CA GLU A 96 -4.67 -17.24 -1.35
C GLU A 96 -4.04 -18.49 -0.78
N SER A 97 -3.06 -18.39 0.11
CA SER A 97 -2.35 -19.54 0.66
C SER A 97 -3.23 -20.51 1.44
N GLY A 98 -4.40 -20.09 1.92
CA GLY A 98 -5.25 -20.80 2.88
C GLY A 98 -4.99 -20.41 4.35
N ALA A 99 -3.96 -19.61 4.62
CA ALA A 99 -3.57 -19.24 5.99
C ALA A 99 -4.65 -18.40 6.69
N ALA A 100 -5.32 -17.49 5.96
CA ALA A 100 -6.41 -16.70 6.50
C ALA A 100 -7.54 -17.57 7.07
N ASP A 101 -7.92 -18.64 6.36
CA ASP A 101 -8.99 -19.55 6.80
C ASP A 101 -8.51 -20.48 7.91
N ALA A 102 -7.30 -21.04 7.77
CA ALA A 102 -6.72 -21.96 8.74
C ALA A 102 -6.55 -21.34 10.14
N TYR A 103 -6.29 -20.04 10.22
CA TYR A 103 -6.08 -19.32 11.48
C TYR A 103 -7.22 -18.36 11.84
N ALA A 104 -8.37 -18.51 11.18
CA ALA A 104 -9.56 -17.68 11.39
C ALA A 104 -9.23 -16.18 11.41
N VAL A 105 -8.45 -15.72 10.43
CA VAL A 105 -8.07 -14.32 10.29
C VAL A 105 -9.31 -13.49 9.97
N THR A 106 -9.58 -12.54 10.86
CA THR A 106 -10.74 -11.65 10.84
C THR A 106 -10.61 -10.55 9.80
N ASP A 107 -11.72 -9.87 9.47
CA ASP A 107 -11.69 -8.69 8.61
C ASP A 107 -10.80 -7.56 9.21
N GLU A 108 -10.77 -7.42 10.54
CA GLU A 108 -9.89 -6.45 11.21
C GLU A 108 -8.40 -6.77 11.02
N GLU A 109 -8.03 -8.04 11.11
CA GLU A 109 -6.65 -8.49 10.89
C GLU A 109 -6.25 -8.46 9.40
N LEU A 110 -7.19 -8.70 8.48
CA LEU A 110 -6.98 -8.49 7.05
C LEU A 110 -6.75 -6.99 6.72
N ALA A 111 -7.47 -6.09 7.39
CA ALA A 111 -7.20 -4.65 7.29
C ALA A 111 -5.79 -4.32 7.83
N LEU A 112 -5.41 -4.87 8.99
CA LEU A 112 -4.06 -4.73 9.55
C LEU A 112 -2.96 -5.30 8.64
N ALA A 113 -3.24 -6.36 7.88
CA ALA A 113 -2.30 -6.88 6.88
C ALA A 113 -2.03 -5.88 5.73
N CYS A 114 -2.98 -4.97 5.48
CA CYS A 114 -2.84 -3.88 4.50
C CYS A 114 -2.27 -2.59 5.11
N ALA A 115 -2.07 -2.53 6.44
CA ALA A 115 -1.95 -1.28 7.16
C ALA A 115 -0.57 -0.61 7.10
N SER A 116 -0.60 0.72 7.23
CA SER A 116 0.51 1.52 7.76
C SER A 116 -0.01 2.22 9.02
N HIS A 117 -0.38 1.43 10.03
CA HIS A 117 -1.11 1.95 11.18
C HIS A 117 -0.25 2.88 12.05
N GLN A 118 -0.89 3.64 12.94
CA GLN A 118 -0.16 4.63 13.74
C GLN A 118 0.34 4.16 15.11
N GLY A 119 0.13 2.88 15.44
CA GLY A 119 0.63 2.26 16.68
C GLY A 119 -0.28 2.50 17.89
N GLU A 120 -1.49 2.99 17.66
CA GLU A 120 -2.56 3.11 18.66
C GLU A 120 -2.95 1.73 19.23
N ALA A 121 -3.56 1.72 20.42
CA ALA A 121 -3.98 0.50 21.12
C ALA A 121 -4.88 -0.41 20.26
N MET A 122 -5.78 0.19 19.48
CA MET A 122 -6.64 -0.56 18.56
C MET A 122 -5.84 -1.41 17.56
N HIS A 123 -4.62 -1.01 17.21
CA HIS A 123 -3.73 -1.79 16.36
C HIS A 123 -2.91 -2.79 17.16
N THR A 124 -2.19 -2.32 18.19
CA THR A 124 -1.20 -3.12 18.90
C THR A 124 -1.83 -4.30 19.64
N GLU A 125 -3.02 -4.12 20.23
CA GLU A 125 -3.76 -5.18 20.92
C GLU A 125 -4.22 -6.27 19.96
N ARG A 126 -4.69 -5.89 18.77
CA ARG A 126 -5.14 -6.84 17.73
C ARG A 126 -3.97 -7.62 17.14
N VAL A 127 -2.86 -6.94 16.86
CA VAL A 127 -1.65 -7.61 16.37
C VAL A 127 -1.10 -8.58 17.42
N ALA A 128 -1.11 -8.20 18.71
CA ALA A 128 -0.69 -9.09 19.79
C ALA A 128 -1.61 -10.30 19.92
N ALA A 129 -2.93 -10.12 19.88
CA ALA A 129 -3.89 -11.22 19.91
C ALA A 129 -3.77 -12.15 18.70
N TRP A 130 -3.47 -11.60 17.52
CA TRP A 130 -3.24 -12.38 16.32
C TRP A 130 -1.96 -13.23 16.44
N LEU A 131 -0.86 -12.66 16.93
CA LEU A 131 0.39 -13.41 17.19
C LEU A 131 0.18 -14.53 18.21
N ASP A 132 -0.52 -14.25 19.31
CA ASP A 132 -0.81 -15.24 20.36
C ASP A 132 -1.62 -16.42 19.81
N ARG A 133 -2.63 -16.15 18.97
CA ARG A 133 -3.41 -17.19 18.28
C ARG A 133 -2.57 -18.01 17.31
N LEU A 134 -1.53 -17.39 16.72
CA LEU A 134 -0.53 -18.10 15.93
C LEU A 134 0.50 -18.81 16.81
N GLY A 135 0.47 -18.72 18.14
CA GLY A 135 1.48 -19.27 19.05
C GLY A 135 2.86 -18.63 18.84
N LEU A 136 2.89 -17.34 18.51
CA LEU A 136 4.06 -16.52 18.27
C LEU A 136 4.09 -15.35 19.25
N SER A 137 5.24 -14.69 19.37
CA SER A 137 5.42 -13.52 20.23
C SER A 137 5.82 -12.28 19.43
N VAL A 138 5.94 -11.14 20.11
CA VAL A 138 6.46 -9.91 19.51
C VAL A 138 7.89 -10.06 18.98
N ASP A 139 8.68 -11.00 19.53
CA ASP A 139 10.07 -11.23 19.12
C ASP A 139 10.18 -11.95 17.77
N ASP A 140 9.09 -12.57 17.30
CA ASP A 140 9.01 -13.14 15.95
C ASP A 140 8.84 -12.05 14.87
N LEU A 141 8.52 -10.80 15.25
CA LEU A 141 8.39 -9.69 14.31
C LEU A 141 9.76 -9.07 13.94
N GLU A 142 10.15 -9.19 12.68
CA GLU A 142 11.41 -8.66 12.13
C GLU A 142 11.27 -7.23 11.54
N CYS A 143 10.14 -6.54 11.78
CA CYS A 143 9.93 -5.16 11.32
C CYS A 143 10.71 -4.09 12.10
N GLY A 144 11.24 -4.45 13.28
CA GLY A 144 11.84 -3.49 14.22
C GLY A 144 10.78 -2.65 14.95
N ALA A 145 11.22 -1.77 15.85
CA ALA A 145 10.35 -0.90 16.64
C ALA A 145 10.63 0.57 16.36
N HIS A 146 9.57 1.39 16.40
CA HIS A 146 9.66 2.85 16.39
C HIS A 146 8.55 3.43 17.27
N LEU A 147 8.67 4.70 17.67
CA LEU A 147 7.60 5.37 18.40
C LEU A 147 6.32 5.41 17.54
N PRO A 148 5.12 5.25 18.13
CA PRO A 148 3.86 5.48 17.44
C PRO A 148 3.88 6.82 16.69
N THR A 149 3.33 6.86 15.48
CA THR A 149 3.22 8.12 14.73
C THR A 149 2.04 8.96 15.22
N HIS A 150 1.07 8.33 15.89
CA HIS A 150 0.00 9.05 16.57
C HIS A 150 0.56 9.72 17.83
N GLU A 151 0.71 11.06 17.77
CA GLU A 151 1.38 11.85 18.81
C GLU A 151 0.82 11.62 20.22
N PRO A 152 -0.52 11.56 20.45
CA PRO A 152 -1.06 11.27 21.78
C PRO A 152 -0.64 9.89 22.31
N THR A 153 -0.58 8.87 21.44
CA THR A 153 -0.14 7.52 21.83
C THR A 153 1.35 7.51 22.15
N ALA A 154 2.19 8.17 21.35
CA ALA A 154 3.61 8.29 21.63
C ALA A 154 3.87 9.02 22.96
N ALA A 155 3.17 10.13 23.20
CA ALA A 155 3.28 10.90 24.44
C ALA A 155 2.87 10.07 25.67
N ALA A 156 1.75 9.34 25.59
CA ALA A 156 1.29 8.46 26.66
C ALA A 156 2.29 7.34 26.97
N LEU A 157 2.85 6.71 25.93
CA LEU A 157 3.84 5.64 26.06
C LEU A 157 5.12 6.15 26.75
N LEU A 158 5.61 7.33 26.34
CA LEU A 158 6.78 7.96 26.95
C LEU A 158 6.53 8.41 28.39
N ALA A 159 5.35 9.01 28.66
CA ALA A 159 4.96 9.43 30.01
C ALA A 159 4.85 8.26 30.99
N ALA A 160 4.49 7.07 30.49
CA ALA A 160 4.46 5.83 31.26
C ALA A 160 5.85 5.19 31.44
N GLY A 161 6.93 5.78 30.91
CA GLY A 161 8.28 5.22 30.96
C GLY A 161 8.46 3.93 30.14
N GLN A 162 7.52 3.65 29.23
CA GLN A 162 7.55 2.46 28.39
C GLN A 162 8.40 2.70 27.14
N LYS A 163 8.89 1.63 26.53
CA LYS A 163 9.60 1.67 25.23
C LYS A 163 8.69 1.08 24.15
N PRO A 164 8.72 1.61 22.92
CA PRO A 164 8.00 0.97 21.82
C PRO A 164 8.58 -0.42 21.55
N THR A 165 7.70 -1.34 21.20
CA THR A 165 8.01 -2.70 20.73
C THR A 165 7.68 -2.83 19.23
N ALA A 166 7.98 -3.98 18.62
CA ALA A 166 7.64 -4.24 17.22
C ALA A 166 6.12 -4.16 16.94
N LEU A 167 5.25 -4.30 17.94
CA LEU A 167 3.81 -4.06 17.81
C LEU A 167 3.49 -2.62 17.38
N HIS A 168 4.30 -1.65 17.81
CA HIS A 168 4.09 -0.23 17.50
C HIS A 168 4.60 0.13 16.10
N ASN A 169 5.31 -0.78 15.43
CA ASN A 169 5.72 -0.58 14.06
C ASN A 169 4.49 -0.51 13.16
N ASN A 170 4.40 0.50 12.30
CA ASN A 170 3.27 0.71 11.40
C ASN A 170 3.02 -0.47 10.43
N CYS A 171 4.00 -1.35 10.25
CA CYS A 171 3.92 -2.55 9.42
C CYS A 171 3.62 -3.83 10.21
N SER A 172 3.44 -3.79 11.53
CA SER A 172 3.38 -5.00 12.36
C SER A 172 2.26 -5.96 11.94
N GLY A 173 1.07 -5.46 11.58
CA GLY A 173 -0.02 -6.29 11.05
C GLY A 173 0.31 -7.02 9.75
N LYS A 174 0.96 -6.34 8.80
CA LYS A 174 1.49 -6.95 7.56
C LYS A 174 2.49 -8.06 7.88
N HIS A 175 3.38 -7.82 8.84
CA HIS A 175 4.39 -8.79 9.26
C HIS A 175 3.77 -10.02 9.94
N THR A 176 2.75 -9.84 10.76
CA THR A 176 1.96 -10.97 11.31
C THR A 176 1.29 -11.78 10.20
N GLY A 177 0.78 -11.13 9.15
CA GLY A 177 0.28 -11.80 7.96
C GLY A 177 1.35 -12.66 7.26
N PHE A 178 2.59 -12.16 7.16
CA PHE A 178 3.72 -12.92 6.59
C PHE A 178 4.08 -14.14 7.42
N LEU A 179 4.11 -14.00 8.75
CA LEU A 179 4.33 -15.10 9.68
C LEU A 179 3.21 -16.14 9.59
N ALA A 180 1.95 -15.71 9.45
CA ALA A 180 0.82 -16.61 9.26
C ALA A 180 0.98 -17.44 7.97
N VAL A 181 1.40 -16.83 6.85
CA VAL A 181 1.67 -17.55 5.60
C VAL A 181 2.83 -18.54 5.78
N ALA A 182 3.96 -18.10 6.34
CA ALA A 182 5.12 -18.96 6.56
C ALA A 182 4.76 -20.17 7.41
N LYS A 183 4.07 -19.93 8.54
CA LYS A 183 3.62 -21.00 9.45
C LYS A 183 2.67 -21.97 8.77
N HIS A 184 1.68 -21.48 8.02
CA HIS A 184 0.72 -22.31 7.31
C HIS A 184 1.38 -23.20 6.25
N LYS A 185 2.45 -22.72 5.62
CA LYS A 185 3.21 -23.46 4.59
C LYS A 185 4.32 -24.33 5.15
N GLY A 186 4.52 -24.36 6.47
CA GLY A 186 5.64 -25.09 7.09
C GLY A 186 7.00 -24.49 6.73
N GLU A 187 7.05 -23.21 6.37
CA GLU A 187 8.25 -22.48 6.02
C GLU A 187 8.96 -21.97 7.29
N LYS A 188 10.25 -21.63 7.17
CA LYS A 188 11.00 -21.04 8.28
C LYS A 188 10.35 -19.71 8.67
N LEU A 189 10.20 -19.46 9.97
CA LEU A 189 9.69 -18.17 10.44
C LEU A 189 10.79 -17.10 10.38
N ALA A 190 11.94 -17.34 11.01
CA ALA A 190 13.04 -16.39 11.01
C ALA A 190 13.62 -16.13 9.61
N GLY A 191 13.83 -14.86 9.29
CA GLY A 191 14.30 -14.35 8.01
C GLY A 191 13.21 -14.14 6.97
N TYR A 192 11.92 -14.11 7.36
CA TYR A 192 10.82 -13.91 6.41
C TYR A 192 10.86 -12.56 5.69
N VAL A 193 11.66 -11.60 6.19
CA VAL A 193 11.90 -10.30 5.54
C VAL A 193 12.99 -10.35 4.47
N ARG A 194 13.73 -11.46 4.33
CA ARG A 194 14.81 -11.59 3.36
C ARG A 194 14.26 -11.82 1.95
N TYR A 195 14.91 -11.23 0.95
CA TYR A 195 14.50 -11.32 -0.46
C TYR A 195 14.22 -12.76 -0.91
N GLN A 196 15.13 -13.69 -0.61
CA GLN A 196 15.02 -15.09 -1.04
C GLN A 196 14.00 -15.91 -0.23
N HIS A 197 13.40 -15.34 0.81
CA HIS A 197 12.44 -16.08 1.63
C HIS A 197 11.19 -16.45 0.81
N PRO A 198 10.65 -17.68 0.92
CA PRO A 198 9.48 -18.09 0.15
C PRO A 198 8.27 -17.16 0.26
N VAL A 199 8.04 -16.56 1.44
CA VAL A 199 7.02 -15.51 1.61
C VAL A 199 7.25 -14.31 0.70
N GLN A 200 8.48 -13.78 0.65
CA GLN A 200 8.79 -12.63 -0.21
C GLN A 200 8.68 -13.00 -1.68
N GLN A 201 9.20 -14.16 -2.09
CA GLN A 201 9.09 -14.64 -3.48
C GLN A 201 7.62 -14.82 -3.92
N ARG A 202 6.75 -15.28 -3.03
CA ARG A 202 5.30 -15.38 -3.30
C ARG A 202 4.65 -14.00 -3.48
N ILE A 203 5.06 -13.02 -2.67
CA ILE A 203 4.62 -11.63 -2.82
C ILE A 203 5.09 -11.05 -4.15
N LEU A 204 6.34 -11.31 -4.55
CA LEU A 204 6.87 -10.88 -5.86
C LEU A 204 6.04 -11.44 -7.01
N GLY A 205 5.76 -12.75 -7.00
CA GLY A 205 4.93 -13.38 -8.02
C GLY A 205 3.51 -12.79 -8.09
N VAL A 206 2.91 -12.43 -6.95
CA VAL A 206 1.63 -11.71 -6.94
C VAL A 206 1.76 -10.32 -7.56
N ILE A 207 2.77 -9.54 -7.17
CA ILE A 207 2.97 -8.18 -7.69
C ILE A 207 3.22 -8.24 -9.19
N GLU A 208 4.10 -9.12 -9.67
CA GLU A 208 4.37 -9.34 -11.10
C GLU A 208 3.09 -9.65 -11.88
N GLN A 209 2.30 -10.62 -11.41
CA GLN A 209 1.07 -11.04 -12.09
C GLN A 209 -0.02 -9.95 -12.08
N VAL A 210 -0.22 -9.28 -10.94
CA VAL A 210 -1.25 -8.24 -10.79
C VAL A 210 -0.85 -6.96 -11.52
N THR A 211 0.42 -6.58 -11.53
CA THR A 211 0.90 -5.38 -12.25
C THR A 211 1.20 -5.65 -13.73
N GLY A 212 1.29 -6.92 -14.14
CA GLY A 212 1.66 -7.30 -15.51
C GLY A 212 3.09 -6.91 -15.89
N HIS A 213 3.97 -6.71 -14.91
CA HIS A 213 5.35 -6.25 -15.13
C HIS A 213 6.36 -7.28 -14.63
N ASP A 214 7.30 -7.66 -15.51
CA ASP A 214 8.40 -8.58 -15.18
C ASP A 214 9.33 -7.96 -14.11
N LEU A 215 9.40 -8.60 -12.95
CA LEU A 215 10.20 -8.15 -11.82
C LEU A 215 11.56 -8.84 -11.72
N SER A 216 11.88 -9.78 -12.62
CA SER A 216 13.12 -10.57 -12.56
C SER A 216 14.40 -9.72 -12.58
N ARG A 217 14.33 -8.52 -13.16
CA ARG A 217 15.44 -7.56 -13.24
C ARG A 217 15.12 -6.21 -12.60
N ALA A 218 14.02 -6.13 -11.86
CA ALA A 218 13.63 -4.89 -11.20
C ALA A 218 14.67 -4.48 -10.14
N PRO A 219 15.01 -3.19 -10.03
CA PRO A 219 15.81 -2.72 -8.92
C PRO A 219 15.04 -2.92 -7.62
N TRP A 220 15.76 -3.20 -6.54
CA TRP A 220 15.15 -3.34 -5.22
C TRP A 220 16.06 -2.80 -4.13
N GLY A 221 15.46 -2.50 -2.99
CA GLY A 221 16.17 -2.13 -1.77
C GLY A 221 15.47 -2.65 -0.53
N VAL A 222 16.00 -2.33 0.64
CA VAL A 222 15.40 -2.68 1.93
C VAL A 222 14.52 -1.51 2.41
N ASP A 223 13.24 -1.80 2.70
CA ASP A 223 12.30 -0.83 3.28
C ASP A 223 12.60 -0.63 4.78
N GLY A 224 12.05 0.43 5.40
CA GLY A 224 12.25 0.74 6.83
C GLY A 224 11.66 -0.30 7.79
N CYS A 225 10.84 -1.21 7.30
CA CYS A 225 10.35 -2.39 8.04
C CYS A 225 11.10 -3.67 7.66
N SER A 226 12.29 -3.56 7.09
CA SER A 226 13.22 -4.66 6.77
C SER A 226 12.88 -5.54 5.55
N ILE A 227 11.70 -5.38 4.93
CA ILE A 227 11.31 -6.19 3.76
C ILE A 227 11.89 -5.63 2.45
N PRO A 228 11.93 -6.41 1.37
CA PRO A 228 12.28 -5.90 0.06
C PRO A 228 11.22 -4.91 -0.45
N THR A 229 11.67 -3.78 -0.99
CA THR A 229 10.84 -2.88 -1.81
C THR A 229 11.33 -2.95 -3.25
N ILE A 230 10.43 -3.27 -4.18
CA ILE A 230 10.75 -3.49 -5.59
C ILE A 230 10.35 -2.26 -6.40
N GLY A 231 11.23 -1.82 -7.29
CA GLY A 231 10.97 -0.74 -8.22
C GLY A 231 10.13 -1.22 -9.40
N LEU A 232 9.09 -0.48 -9.75
CA LEU A 232 8.28 -0.73 -10.94
C LEU A 232 7.79 0.59 -11.54
N PRO A 233 7.40 0.59 -12.84
CA PRO A 233 6.79 1.76 -13.47
C PRO A 233 5.54 2.23 -12.72
N LEU A 234 5.33 3.54 -12.66
CA LEU A 234 4.17 4.11 -11.98
C LEU A 234 2.84 3.64 -12.60
N GLY A 235 2.78 3.49 -13.93
CA GLY A 235 1.64 2.93 -14.64
C GLY A 235 1.37 1.46 -14.28
N ALA A 236 2.40 0.64 -14.08
CA ALA A 236 2.25 -0.76 -13.66
C ALA A 236 1.69 -0.84 -12.23
N LEU A 237 2.11 0.07 -11.34
CA LEU A 237 1.53 0.19 -10.01
C LEU A 237 0.05 0.59 -10.07
N ALA A 238 -0.31 1.55 -10.92
CA ALA A 238 -1.70 1.96 -11.12
C ALA A 238 -2.55 0.82 -11.70
N LEU A 239 -2.04 0.04 -12.65
CA LEU A 239 -2.69 -1.17 -13.16
C LEU A 239 -2.93 -2.20 -12.06
N GLY A 240 -1.95 -2.39 -11.18
CA GLY A 240 -2.11 -3.29 -10.03
C GLY A 240 -3.28 -2.86 -9.13
N MET A 241 -3.44 -1.55 -8.90
CA MET A 241 -4.58 -1.00 -8.16
C MET A 241 -5.90 -1.14 -8.95
N ALA A 242 -5.87 -1.00 -10.27
CA ALA A 242 -7.06 -1.14 -11.11
C ALA A 242 -7.60 -2.57 -11.08
N ARG A 243 -6.69 -3.56 -11.06
CA ARG A 243 -7.05 -4.98 -10.88
C ARG A 243 -7.47 -5.34 -9.46
N LEU A 244 -7.24 -4.47 -8.46
CA LEU A 244 -7.92 -4.57 -7.16
C LEU A 244 -9.35 -4.00 -7.21
N ALA A 245 -9.58 -3.00 -8.07
CA ALA A 245 -10.89 -2.40 -8.27
C ALA A 245 -11.82 -3.35 -9.04
N ASP A 246 -11.28 -3.95 -10.11
CA ASP A 246 -11.96 -4.91 -10.97
C ASP A 246 -11.03 -6.12 -11.20
N PRO A 247 -11.19 -7.20 -10.42
CA PRO A 247 -10.31 -8.36 -10.48
C PRO A 247 -10.73 -9.39 -11.54
N ASP A 248 -11.68 -9.09 -12.44
CA ASP A 248 -12.24 -10.08 -13.37
C ASP A 248 -11.21 -10.70 -14.32
N SER A 249 -10.12 -9.98 -14.61
CA SER A 249 -9.01 -10.50 -15.41
C SER A 249 -8.03 -11.39 -14.63
N LEU A 250 -8.18 -11.51 -13.31
CA LEU A 250 -7.30 -12.30 -12.46
C LEU A 250 -7.82 -13.74 -12.33
N PRO A 251 -6.96 -14.73 -12.04
CA PRO A 251 -7.41 -16.08 -11.75
C PRO A 251 -8.44 -16.12 -10.60
N ASP A 252 -9.44 -16.99 -10.68
CA ASP A 252 -10.59 -17.04 -9.74
C ASP A 252 -10.20 -16.98 -8.26
N ARG A 253 -9.18 -17.76 -7.88
CA ARG A 253 -8.65 -17.80 -6.50
C ARG A 253 -8.14 -16.42 -6.06
N ARG A 254 -7.46 -15.71 -6.96
CA ARG A 254 -6.95 -14.37 -6.69
C ARG A 254 -8.06 -13.34 -6.65
N ALA A 255 -8.99 -13.41 -7.60
CA ALA A 255 -10.13 -12.50 -7.64
C ALA A 255 -10.93 -12.59 -6.33
N ALA A 256 -11.20 -13.80 -5.84
CA ALA A 256 -11.85 -14.02 -4.55
C ALA A 256 -11.03 -13.45 -3.37
N ALA A 257 -9.71 -13.65 -3.36
CA ALA A 257 -8.82 -13.08 -2.33
C ALA A 257 -8.84 -11.55 -2.33
N VAL A 258 -8.76 -10.93 -3.51
CA VAL A 258 -8.84 -9.48 -3.71
C VAL A 258 -10.18 -8.94 -3.18
N LEU A 259 -11.31 -9.54 -3.55
CA LEU A 259 -12.63 -9.10 -3.09
C LEU A 259 -12.77 -9.19 -1.57
N ARG A 260 -12.26 -10.25 -0.95
CA ARG A 260 -12.24 -10.41 0.51
C ARG A 260 -11.38 -9.33 1.18
N LEU A 261 -10.18 -9.11 0.68
CA LEU A 261 -9.25 -8.12 1.22
C LEU A 261 -9.80 -6.69 1.08
N ARG A 262 -10.38 -6.39 -0.08
CA ARG A 262 -11.01 -5.10 -0.40
C ARG A 262 -12.13 -4.76 0.58
N ARG A 263 -12.99 -5.72 0.90
CA ARG A 263 -14.06 -5.56 1.89
C ARG A 263 -13.50 -5.26 3.28
N ALA A 264 -12.50 -6.03 3.73
CA ALA A 264 -11.84 -5.82 5.01
C ALA A 264 -11.20 -4.42 5.12
N TRP A 265 -10.44 -4.02 4.09
CA TRP A 265 -9.82 -2.71 3.97
C TRP A 265 -10.85 -1.58 4.04
N GLY A 266 -11.93 -1.65 3.25
CA GLY A 266 -12.97 -0.62 3.25
C GLY A 266 -13.79 -0.55 4.53
N LYS A 267 -13.95 -1.68 5.25
CA LYS A 267 -14.74 -1.73 6.48
C LYS A 267 -14.01 -1.16 7.70
N HIS A 268 -12.68 -1.15 7.68
CA HIS A 268 -11.84 -0.77 8.82
C HIS A 268 -10.75 0.26 8.45
N PRO A 269 -11.11 1.43 7.89
CA PRO A 269 -10.13 2.44 7.48
C PRO A 269 -9.21 2.89 8.62
N GLU A 270 -9.73 2.97 9.85
CA GLU A 270 -8.97 3.33 11.04
C GLU A 270 -7.89 2.31 11.36
N LEU A 271 -8.11 1.02 11.12
CA LEU A 271 -7.07 0.00 11.33
C LEU A 271 -5.97 0.05 10.26
N VAL A 272 -6.26 0.64 9.09
CA VAL A 272 -5.30 0.76 7.98
C VAL A 272 -4.42 1.99 8.13
N GLY A 273 -5.06 3.15 8.34
CA GLY A 273 -4.38 4.46 8.39
C GLY A 273 -4.24 5.04 9.79
N GLY A 274 -4.95 4.55 10.80
CA GLY A 274 -5.03 5.19 12.13
C GLY A 274 -5.80 6.50 12.13
N THR A 275 -5.88 7.13 13.31
CA THR A 275 -6.69 8.34 13.55
C THR A 275 -6.11 9.58 12.88
N GLY A 276 -6.94 10.37 12.18
CA GLY A 276 -6.58 11.68 11.63
C GLY A 276 -5.62 11.64 10.43
N ASN A 277 -5.54 10.50 9.75
CA ASN A 277 -4.74 10.34 8.54
C ASN A 277 -5.61 10.56 7.29
N PHE A 278 -5.00 11.11 6.24
CA PHE A 278 -5.66 11.40 4.96
C PHE A 278 -6.46 10.21 4.41
N ASP A 279 -5.84 9.02 4.35
CA ASP A 279 -6.48 7.79 3.87
C ASP A 279 -7.75 7.49 4.67
N THR A 280 -7.64 7.49 6.00
CA THR A 280 -8.73 7.15 6.93
C THR A 280 -9.90 8.11 6.76
N ASP A 281 -9.62 9.42 6.79
CA ASP A 281 -10.67 10.44 6.84
C ASP A 281 -11.40 10.54 5.50
N VAL A 282 -10.70 10.44 4.37
CA VAL A 282 -11.33 10.40 3.04
C VAL A 282 -12.14 9.11 2.85
N MET A 283 -11.60 7.95 3.24
CA MET A 283 -12.34 6.68 3.15
C MET A 283 -13.61 6.71 4.01
N ARG A 284 -13.55 7.25 5.23
CA ARG A 284 -14.74 7.43 6.09
C ARG A 284 -15.77 8.36 5.44
N ALA A 285 -15.34 9.52 4.95
CA ALA A 285 -16.24 10.48 4.32
C ALA A 285 -16.89 9.92 3.04
N ALA A 286 -16.15 9.11 2.28
CA ALA A 286 -16.62 8.46 1.06
C ALA A 286 -17.36 7.13 1.29
N ASN A 287 -17.58 6.72 2.55
CA ASN A 287 -18.07 5.38 2.90
C ASN A 287 -17.31 4.26 2.14
N SER A 288 -16.00 4.44 2.01
CA SER A 288 -15.07 3.55 1.31
C SER A 288 -15.42 3.24 -0.15
N ALA A 289 -16.14 4.15 -0.83
CA ALA A 289 -16.30 4.12 -2.29
C ALA A 289 -14.95 4.26 -3.04
N VAL A 290 -13.96 4.85 -2.37
CA VAL A 290 -12.54 4.80 -2.73
C VAL A 290 -11.75 4.13 -1.61
N LEU A 291 -10.76 3.32 -1.96
CA LEU A 291 -9.80 2.78 -0.99
C LEU A 291 -8.44 3.43 -1.22
N LEU A 292 -7.91 4.09 -0.19
CA LEU A 292 -6.67 4.86 -0.26
C LEU A 292 -5.56 4.18 0.52
N LYS A 293 -4.37 4.18 -0.07
CA LYS A 293 -3.16 3.69 0.58
C LYS A 293 -1.99 4.62 0.32
N SER A 294 -1.68 5.44 1.32
CA SER A 294 -0.47 6.24 1.38
C SER A 294 0.76 5.36 1.62
N GLY A 295 1.85 5.76 0.97
CA GLY A 295 3.20 5.24 1.12
C GLY A 295 4.16 6.32 1.60
N ALA A 296 5.29 5.89 2.15
CA ALA A 296 6.41 6.80 2.41
C ALA A 296 6.94 7.40 1.10
N GLU A 297 7.79 8.43 1.20
CA GLU A 297 8.41 9.06 0.04
C GLU A 297 7.39 9.58 -0.99
N GLY A 298 6.29 10.15 -0.53
CA GLY A 298 5.32 10.86 -1.38
C GLY A 298 4.56 9.98 -2.37
N VAL A 299 4.46 8.67 -2.12
CA VAL A 299 3.67 7.75 -2.94
C VAL A 299 2.27 7.63 -2.37
N CYS A 300 1.24 7.66 -3.21
CA CYS A 300 -0.13 7.37 -2.80
C CYS A 300 -0.84 6.57 -3.88
N CYS A 301 -1.67 5.61 -3.48
CA CYS A 301 -2.46 4.79 -4.40
C CYS A 301 -3.94 4.83 -4.04
N ALA A 302 -4.80 4.73 -5.06
CA ALA A 302 -6.23 4.61 -4.89
C ALA A 302 -6.80 3.44 -5.71
N VAL A 303 -7.80 2.78 -5.14
CA VAL A 303 -8.61 1.75 -5.80
C VAL A 303 -10.04 2.27 -5.84
N LEU A 304 -10.67 2.27 -7.02
CA LEU A 304 -12.02 2.79 -7.27
C LEU A 304 -12.92 1.66 -7.82
N PRO A 305 -13.50 0.82 -6.93
CA PRO A 305 -14.22 -0.39 -7.32
C PRO A 305 -15.37 -0.17 -8.31
N GLU A 306 -16.21 0.84 -8.06
CA GLU A 306 -17.39 1.12 -8.89
C GLU A 306 -17.02 1.58 -10.32
N HIS A 307 -15.76 1.98 -10.53
CA HIS A 307 -15.28 2.53 -11.79
C HIS A 307 -14.27 1.61 -12.48
N GLY A 308 -13.83 0.54 -11.82
CA GLY A 308 -12.75 -0.34 -12.32
C GLY A 308 -11.42 0.39 -12.51
N LEU A 309 -11.16 1.45 -11.72
CA LEU A 309 -9.97 2.29 -11.87
C LEU A 309 -8.97 2.11 -10.72
N GLY A 310 -7.70 2.21 -11.08
CA GLY A 310 -6.57 2.33 -10.16
C GLY A 310 -5.80 3.62 -10.40
N ILE A 311 -5.32 4.22 -9.31
CA ILE A 311 -4.51 5.45 -9.36
C ILE A 311 -3.20 5.19 -8.64
N ALA A 312 -2.10 5.64 -9.24
CA ALA A 312 -0.80 5.75 -8.57
C ALA A 312 -0.25 7.17 -8.72
N LEU A 313 0.24 7.70 -7.62
CA LEU A 313 0.77 9.05 -7.49
C LEU A 313 2.16 9.00 -6.84
N LYS A 314 3.09 9.81 -7.35
CA LYS A 314 4.41 10.05 -6.76
C LYS A 314 4.73 11.54 -6.76
N ILE A 315 4.93 12.12 -5.57
CA ILE A 315 5.56 13.43 -5.39
C ILE A 315 7.08 13.25 -5.42
N GLU A 316 7.78 14.02 -6.27
CA GLU A 316 9.19 13.79 -6.57
C GLU A 316 10.11 13.93 -5.35
N ASP A 317 9.94 15.01 -4.59
CA ASP A 317 10.73 15.29 -3.38
C ASP A 317 10.37 14.42 -2.17
N GLY A 318 9.41 13.50 -2.33
CA GLY A 318 8.98 12.56 -1.30
C GLY A 318 8.15 13.19 -0.19
N ALA A 319 7.76 14.46 -0.29
CA ALA A 319 7.09 15.17 0.79
C ALA A 319 5.67 14.63 1.05
N PRO A 320 5.38 14.07 2.25
CA PRO A 320 4.07 13.49 2.55
C PRO A 320 2.96 14.55 2.55
N ARG A 321 3.30 15.80 2.92
CA ARG A 321 2.34 16.92 2.96
C ARG A 321 1.72 17.27 1.61
N ALA A 322 2.31 16.81 0.49
CA ALA A 322 1.81 17.08 -0.86
C ALA A 322 0.99 15.91 -1.45
N ALA A 323 1.22 14.68 -0.99
CA ALA A 323 0.59 13.50 -1.59
C ALA A 323 -0.94 13.48 -1.41
N GLY A 324 -1.41 13.81 -0.19
CA GLY A 324 -2.85 13.90 0.11
C GLY A 324 -3.59 14.94 -0.73
N PRO A 325 -3.20 16.24 -0.67
CA PRO A 325 -3.81 17.29 -1.49
C PRO A 325 -3.80 16.99 -2.99
N ALA A 326 -2.72 16.41 -3.52
CA ALA A 326 -2.64 16.01 -4.92
C ALA A 326 -3.62 14.87 -5.25
N MET A 327 -3.70 13.83 -4.42
CA MET A 327 -4.66 12.73 -4.60
C MET A 327 -6.10 13.23 -4.51
N ALA A 328 -6.41 14.13 -3.57
CA ALA A 328 -7.73 14.74 -3.46
C ALA A 328 -8.11 15.52 -4.74
N ALA A 329 -7.19 16.30 -5.30
CA ALA A 329 -7.43 17.02 -6.55
C ALA A 329 -7.71 16.07 -7.73
N VAL A 330 -6.96 14.98 -7.84
CA VAL A 330 -7.17 13.95 -8.87
C VAL A 330 -8.55 13.30 -8.72
N LEU A 331 -8.92 12.87 -7.51
CA LEU A 331 -10.23 12.25 -7.25
C LEU A 331 -11.39 13.22 -7.53
N LYS A 332 -11.27 14.49 -7.14
CA LYS A 332 -12.24 15.54 -7.49
C LYS A 332 -12.41 15.69 -8.99
N ARG A 333 -11.29 15.78 -9.72
CA ARG A 333 -11.30 15.94 -11.18
C ARG A 333 -11.92 14.75 -11.90
N LEU A 334 -11.69 13.54 -11.43
CA LEU A 334 -12.31 12.35 -12.00
C LEU A 334 -13.83 12.29 -11.76
N GLY A 335 -14.37 13.11 -10.84
CA GLY A 335 -15.81 13.14 -10.55
C GLY A 335 -16.34 11.86 -9.91
N VAL A 336 -15.47 11.07 -9.28
CA VAL A 336 -15.78 9.72 -8.76
C VAL A 336 -16.37 9.74 -7.35
N LEU A 337 -16.42 10.91 -6.72
CA LEU A 337 -17.03 11.14 -5.41
C LEU A 337 -17.88 12.42 -5.48
N PRO A 338 -19.05 12.46 -4.81
CA PRO A 338 -19.88 13.66 -4.78
C PRO A 338 -19.22 14.78 -3.97
N ASP A 339 -19.54 16.03 -4.30
CA ASP A 339 -18.97 17.22 -3.64
C ASP A 339 -19.16 17.23 -2.12
N THR A 340 -20.26 16.63 -1.63
CA THR A 340 -20.56 16.50 -0.19
C THR A 340 -19.49 15.73 0.58
N VAL A 341 -18.79 14.78 -0.06
CA VAL A 341 -17.64 14.09 0.57
C VAL A 341 -16.54 15.10 0.85
N TRP A 342 -16.24 15.94 -0.14
CA TRP A 342 -15.16 16.92 -0.06
C TRP A 342 -15.46 18.08 0.87
N ASP A 343 -16.72 18.46 1.02
CA ASP A 343 -17.14 19.47 2.00
C ASP A 343 -16.79 19.01 3.43
N GLY A 344 -16.98 17.71 3.72
CA GLY A 344 -16.65 17.12 5.02
C GLY A 344 -15.15 17.02 5.31
N VAL A 345 -14.31 17.01 4.26
CA VAL A 345 -12.84 16.86 4.38
C VAL A 345 -12.06 17.93 3.61
N ALA A 346 -12.62 19.15 3.50
CA ALA A 346 -12.03 20.21 2.67
C ALA A 346 -10.59 20.55 3.07
N HIS A 347 -10.31 20.50 4.37
CA HIS A 347 -8.98 20.72 4.95
C HIS A 347 -7.92 19.68 4.54
N LEU A 348 -8.33 18.52 4.03
CA LEU A 348 -7.40 17.52 3.48
C LEU A 348 -7.02 17.81 2.03
N ALA A 349 -7.89 18.48 1.29
CA ALA A 349 -7.60 18.94 -0.06
C ALA A 349 -6.82 20.26 -0.06
N VAL A 350 -7.10 21.15 0.90
CA VAL A 350 -6.39 22.40 1.12
C VAL A 350 -6.04 22.51 2.60
N ALA A 351 -4.81 22.14 2.96
CA ALA A 351 -4.40 22.07 4.36
C ALA A 351 -3.88 23.43 4.85
N PRO A 352 -4.34 23.94 5.99
CA PRO A 352 -3.85 25.21 6.52
C PRO A 352 -2.40 25.09 6.98
N VAL A 353 -1.58 26.08 6.66
CA VAL A 353 -0.27 26.28 7.29
C VAL A 353 -0.50 27.15 8.52
N THR A 354 -0.20 26.63 9.70
CA THR A 354 -0.46 27.31 10.97
C THR A 354 0.82 27.84 11.63
N SER A 355 0.72 28.98 12.32
CA SER A 355 1.75 29.48 13.21
C SER A 355 1.78 28.65 14.50
N ARG A 356 2.86 28.78 15.28
CA ARG A 356 2.93 28.13 16.61
C ARG A 356 1.87 28.65 17.61
N ARG A 357 1.24 29.81 17.32
CA ARG A 357 0.10 30.34 18.09
C ARG A 357 -1.25 29.82 17.59
N GLY A 358 -1.28 29.09 16.49
CA GLY A 358 -2.50 28.56 15.87
C GLY A 358 -3.10 29.43 14.76
N ASP A 359 -2.48 30.57 14.42
CA ASP A 359 -2.97 31.45 13.36
C ASP A 359 -2.77 30.79 11.99
N THR A 360 -3.76 30.84 11.09
CA THR A 360 -3.56 30.39 9.70
C THR A 360 -2.75 31.44 8.95
N VAL A 361 -1.58 31.04 8.44
CA VAL A 361 -0.60 31.93 7.78
C VAL A 361 -0.37 31.57 6.32
N GLY A 362 -1.09 30.58 5.80
CA GLY A 362 -1.00 30.11 4.43
C GLY A 362 -1.71 28.77 4.26
N GLU A 363 -1.46 28.12 3.13
CA GLU A 363 -2.14 26.87 2.77
C GLU A 363 -1.24 25.98 1.91
N ILE A 364 -1.46 24.67 2.01
CA ILE A 364 -0.94 23.64 1.11
C ILE A 364 -2.09 23.29 0.18
N ARG A 365 -1.97 23.61 -1.10
CA ARG A 365 -3.08 23.51 -2.06
C ARG A 365 -2.66 22.90 -3.39
N PRO A 366 -3.55 22.16 -4.08
CA PRO A 366 -3.29 21.71 -5.43
C PRO A 366 -3.21 22.90 -6.40
N THR A 367 -2.41 22.77 -7.45
CA THR A 367 -2.35 23.76 -8.53
C THR A 367 -3.43 23.51 -9.57
N ALA A 368 -3.57 24.45 -10.52
CA ALA A 368 -4.41 24.26 -11.70
C ALA A 368 -3.98 23.03 -12.54
N ALA A 369 -2.71 22.63 -12.52
CA ALA A 369 -2.26 21.44 -13.27
C ALA A 369 -2.80 20.13 -12.68
N ALA A 370 -2.96 20.07 -11.36
CA ALA A 370 -3.61 18.94 -10.71
C ALA A 370 -5.15 19.00 -10.88
N ALA A 371 -5.72 20.20 -10.83
CA ALA A 371 -7.18 20.41 -10.82
C ALA A 371 -7.85 20.47 -12.21
N GLY A 372 -7.14 20.89 -13.26
CA GLY A 372 -7.68 21.17 -14.60
C GLY A 372 -7.00 20.36 -15.67
#